data_AF-A0A137QJ99-F1
#
_entry.id   AF-A0A137QJ99-F1
#
_cell.length_a   1.000
_cell.length_b   1.000
_cell.length_c   1.000
_cell.angle_alpha   90.00
_cell.angle_beta   90.00
_cell.angle_gamma   90.00
#
_symmetry.space_group_name_H-M   'P 1'
#
loop_
_entity.id
_entity.type
_entity.pdbx_description
1 polymer ?
#
loop_
_entity_poly.entity_id
_entity_poly.type
_entity_poly.pdbx_seq_one_letter_code
_entity_poly.pdbx_strand_id
1 'polypeptide(L)'
;MENNACRRTPTWRVKQVEKAFEAAKKAACEAFDSLMIRHFMNHSWRFMSAYHQGLTRKAAEWAVCKQKGHQTVSRSAMMHIESCCFLVDLMILGCFP
;
A
#
# COMPACT_ATOMS: atom_id res chain seq x y z
N MET A 1 -36.69 -34.89 -11.93
CA MET A 1 -36.41 -34.86 -10.49
C MET A 1 -34.91 -34.68 -10.34
N GLU A 2 -34.49 -33.45 -10.10
CA GLU A 2 -33.07 -33.10 -10.00
C GLU A 2 -32.50 -33.67 -8.69
N ASN A 3 -31.42 -34.44 -8.83
CA ASN A 3 -30.75 -35.10 -7.73
C ASN A 3 -29.89 -34.08 -6.99
N ASN A 4 -30.40 -33.54 -5.88
CA ASN A 4 -29.69 -32.61 -4.99
C ASN A 4 -28.55 -33.28 -4.18
N ALA A 5 -27.96 -34.35 -4.70
CA ALA A 5 -26.83 -35.06 -4.11
C ALA A 5 -25.47 -34.42 -4.46
N CYS A 6 -25.48 -33.28 -5.15
CA CYS A 6 -24.28 -32.51 -5.46
C CYS A 6 -23.78 -31.79 -4.20
N ARG A 7 -22.62 -32.20 -3.67
CA ARG A 7 -21.77 -31.51 -2.69
C ARG A 7 -22.29 -31.39 -1.24
N ARG A 8 -22.37 -32.52 -0.52
CA ARG A 8 -22.19 -32.47 0.95
C ARG A 8 -20.74 -32.78 1.29
N THR A 9 -19.97 -31.74 1.62
CA THR A 9 -18.62 -31.90 2.17
C THR A 9 -18.70 -32.63 3.52
N PRO A 10 -17.84 -33.62 3.81
CA PRO A 10 -17.86 -34.29 5.09
C PRO A 10 -17.53 -33.30 6.21
N THR A 11 -18.36 -33.26 7.25
CA THR A 11 -18.36 -32.25 8.30
C THR A 11 -17.03 -32.18 9.08
N TRP A 12 -16.31 -33.29 9.18
CA TRP A 12 -14.97 -33.34 9.80
C TRP A 12 -13.89 -32.62 8.99
N ARG A 13 -13.99 -32.65 7.64
CA ARG A 13 -13.06 -31.93 6.77
C ARG A 13 -13.25 -30.43 6.90
N VAL A 14 -14.51 -29.97 6.97
CA VAL A 14 -14.83 -28.55 7.19
C VAL A 14 -14.29 -28.07 8.53
N LYS A 15 -14.51 -28.85 9.61
CA LYS A 15 -13.98 -28.53 10.95
C LYS A 15 -12.45 -28.47 11.01
N GLN A 16 -11.74 -29.32 10.26
CA GLN A 16 -10.27 -29.26 10.20
C GLN A 16 -9.79 -28.01 9.48
N VAL A 17 -10.44 -27.62 8.38
CA VAL A 17 -10.11 -26.38 7.65
C VAL A 17 -10.40 -25.15 8.51
N GLU A 18 -11.52 -25.11 9.22
CA GLU A 18 -11.85 -24.00 10.14
C GLU A 18 -10.80 -23.86 11.25
N LYS A 19 -10.36 -24.98 11.85
CA LYS A 19 -9.29 -24.97 12.86
C LYS A 19 -7.96 -24.48 12.30
N ALA A 20 -7.60 -24.91 11.09
CA ALA A 20 -6.39 -24.45 10.42
C ALA A 20 -6.46 -22.96 10.06
N PHE A 21 -7.63 -22.47 9.66
CA PHE A 21 -7.86 -21.07 9.33
C PHE A 21 -7.78 -20.17 10.57
N GLU A 22 -8.37 -20.58 11.70
CA GLU A 22 -8.25 -19.81 12.95
C GLU A 22 -6.82 -19.82 13.49
N ALA A 23 -6.10 -20.95 13.38
CA ALA A 23 -4.67 -21.00 13.71
C ALA A 23 -3.85 -20.07 12.81
N ALA A 24 -4.14 -20.02 11.51
CA ALA A 24 -3.49 -19.11 10.57
C ALA A 24 -3.78 -17.63 10.87
N LYS A 25 -5.03 -17.29 11.24
CA LYS A 25 -5.39 -15.94 11.69
C LYS A 25 -4.61 -15.55 12.94
N LYS A 26 -4.51 -16.44 13.92
CA LYS A 26 -3.75 -16.18 15.15
C LYS A 26 -2.27 -15.97 14.85
N ALA A 27 -1.67 -16.83 14.04
CA ALA A 27 -0.28 -16.70 13.61
C ALA A 27 -0.04 -15.38 12.82
N ALA A 28 -0.99 -14.97 11.97
CA ALA A 28 -0.93 -13.69 11.28
C ALA A 28 -1.03 -12.52 12.27
N CYS A 29 -1.94 -12.56 13.25
CA CYS A 29 -2.04 -11.53 14.29
C CYS A 29 -0.81 -11.46 15.19
N GLU A 30 -0.16 -12.58 15.46
CA GLU A 30 1.11 -12.63 16.20
C GLU A 30 2.29 -12.11 15.36
N ALA A 31 2.27 -12.37 14.05
CA ALA A 31 3.29 -11.88 13.10
C ALA A 31 3.14 -10.39 12.79
N PHE A 32 1.90 -9.86 12.80
CA PHE A 32 1.64 -8.44 12.62
C PHE A 32 1.78 -7.70 13.95
N ASP A 33 2.96 -7.15 14.20
CA ASP A 33 3.11 -6.15 15.24
C ASP A 33 2.19 -4.95 14.91
N SER A 34 1.43 -4.51 15.92
CA SER A 34 0.65 -3.27 15.89
C SER A 34 1.41 -2.08 15.30
N LEU A 35 2.74 -2.05 15.48
CA LEU A 35 3.63 -1.04 14.93
C LEU A 35 3.81 -1.16 13.41
N MET A 36 3.81 -2.37 12.85
CA MET A 36 3.91 -2.61 11.41
C MET A 36 2.63 -2.17 10.69
N ILE A 37 1.45 -2.53 11.22
CA ILE A 37 0.17 -2.07 10.66
C ILE A 37 0.10 -0.55 10.69
N ARG A 38 0.51 0.06 11.81
CA ARG A 38 0.56 1.51 11.95
C ARG A 38 1.54 2.17 10.98
N HIS A 39 2.72 1.58 10.79
CA HIS A 39 3.69 2.07 9.80
C HIS A 39 3.14 1.97 8.38
N PHE A 40 2.52 0.84 8.04
CA PHE A 40 1.91 0.64 6.73
C PHE A 40 0.82 1.67 6.46
N MET A 41 -0.14 1.83 7.38
CA MET A 41 -1.21 2.82 7.19
C MET A 41 -0.68 4.25 7.08
N ASN A 42 0.30 4.63 7.91
CA ASN A 42 0.92 5.96 7.81
C ASN A 42 1.67 6.16 6.49
N HIS A 43 2.37 5.13 6.00
CA HIS A 43 3.11 5.19 4.76
C HIS A 43 2.17 5.27 3.55
N SER A 44 1.14 4.43 3.51
CA SER A 44 0.10 4.44 2.48
C SER A 44 -0.68 5.76 2.46
N TRP A 45 -1.01 6.32 3.61
CA TRP A 45 -1.68 7.62 3.69
C TRP A 45 -0.85 8.75 3.06
N ARG A 46 0.46 8.78 3.34
CA ARG A 46 1.36 9.79 2.75
C ARG A 46 1.45 9.67 1.24
N PHE A 47 1.48 8.44 0.72
CA PHE A 47 1.48 8.18 -0.71
C PHE A 47 0.17 8.62 -1.38
N MET A 48 -0.97 8.33 -0.75
CA MET A 48 -2.27 8.78 -1.24
C MET A 48 -2.42 10.30 -1.20
N SER A 49 -1.92 10.95 -0.13
CA SER A 49 -1.90 12.41 -0.03
C SER A 49 -1.04 13.06 -1.12
N ALA A 50 0.04 12.42 -1.53
CA ALA A 50 0.88 12.86 -2.64
C ALA A 50 0.16 12.72 -3.99
N TYR A 51 -0.48 11.58 -4.24
CA TYR A 51 -1.28 11.38 -5.46
C TYR A 51 -2.46 12.33 -5.58
N HIS A 52 -3.19 12.57 -4.49
CA HIS A 52 -4.29 13.54 -4.49
C HIS A 52 -3.83 14.97 -4.80
N GLN A 53 -2.53 15.27 -4.67
CA GLN A 53 -1.97 16.57 -5.03
C GLN A 53 -1.49 16.65 -6.48
N GLY A 54 -1.58 15.56 -7.26
CA GLY A 54 -1.20 15.52 -8.67
C GLY A 54 0.21 14.98 -8.95
N LEU A 55 0.94 14.57 -7.90
CA LEU A 55 2.32 14.09 -8.03
C LEU A 55 2.41 12.84 -8.91
N THR A 56 3.39 12.87 -9.81
CA THR A 56 3.84 11.69 -10.54
C THR A 56 4.44 10.66 -9.58
N ARG A 57 4.42 9.37 -9.93
CA ARG A 57 4.89 8.28 -9.04
C ARG A 57 6.28 8.57 -8.44
N LYS A 58 7.25 9.00 -9.25
CA LYS A 58 8.61 9.31 -8.79
C LYS A 58 8.65 10.51 -7.84
N ALA A 59 7.89 11.57 -8.13
CA ALA A 59 7.82 12.74 -7.27
C ALA A 59 7.10 12.43 -5.94
N ALA A 60 6.08 11.57 -5.97
CA ALA A 60 5.41 11.04 -4.78
C ALA A 60 6.36 10.19 -3.92
N GLU A 61 7.10 9.26 -4.51
CA GLU A 61 8.12 8.46 -3.81
C GLU A 61 9.17 9.37 -3.14
N TRP A 62 9.66 10.37 -3.86
CA TRP A 62 10.63 11.31 -3.34
C TRP A 62 10.04 12.15 -2.19
N ALA A 63 8.82 12.66 -2.35
CA ALA A 63 8.13 13.44 -1.33
C ALA A 63 7.91 12.63 -0.05
N VAL A 64 7.47 11.37 -0.17
CA VAL A 64 7.28 10.47 0.98
C VAL A 64 8.60 10.17 1.70
N CYS A 65 9.71 10.00 0.97
CA CYS A 65 11.05 9.85 1.54
C CYS A 65 11.52 11.08 2.32
N LYS A 66 11.12 12.29 1.90
CA LYS A 66 11.51 13.56 2.53
C LYS A 66 10.56 13.99 3.65
N GLN A 67 9.34 13.47 3.70
CA GLN A 67 8.36 13.79 4.72
C GLN A 67 8.72 13.12 6.06
N LYS A 68 9.63 13.74 6.82
CA LYS A 68 10.00 13.30 8.18
C LYS A 68 9.14 14.03 9.22
N GLY A 69 8.36 13.27 10.00
CA GLY A 69 7.59 13.80 11.13
C GLY A 69 6.37 14.67 10.78
N HIS A 70 6.18 15.78 11.51
CA HIS A 70 5.04 16.71 11.44
C HIS A 70 5.15 17.72 10.28
N GLN A 71 6.15 17.60 9.41
CA GLN A 71 6.30 18.52 8.28
C GLN A 71 5.23 18.23 7.22
N THR A 72 4.14 19.00 7.28
CA THR A 72 3.23 19.17 6.15
C THR A 72 4.00 19.94 5.07
N VAL A 73 4.40 19.24 4.02
CA VAL A 73 5.02 19.86 2.85
C VAL A 73 3.96 20.75 2.20
N SER A 74 4.24 22.05 2.05
CA SER A 74 3.30 22.98 1.42
C SER A 74 3.07 22.59 -0.03
N ARG A 75 1.87 22.84 -0.56
CA ARG A 75 1.53 22.55 -1.97
C ARG A 75 2.51 23.21 -2.94
N SER A 76 3.00 24.42 -2.62
CA SER A 76 4.01 25.13 -3.41
C SER A 76 5.35 24.40 -3.43
N ALA A 77 5.85 23.95 -2.26
CA ALA A 77 7.05 23.13 -2.20
C ALA A 77 6.87 21.80 -2.95
N MET A 78 5.67 21.22 -2.89
CA MET A 78 5.34 19.97 -3.56
C MET A 78 5.34 20.10 -5.09
N MET A 79 4.77 21.17 -5.64
CA MET A 79 4.82 21.48 -7.08
C MET A 79 6.26 21.75 -7.56
N HIS A 80 7.10 22.34 -6.72
CA HIS A 80 8.50 22.58 -7.04
C HIS A 80 9.30 21.28 -7.12
N ILE A 81 8.99 20.29 -6.28
CA ILE A 81 9.57 18.95 -6.33
C ILE A 81 9.18 18.22 -7.61
N GLU A 82 7.90 18.28 -7.97
CA GLU A 82 7.37 17.72 -9.21
C GLU A 82 8.14 18.26 -10.43
N SER A 83 8.33 19.58 -10.49
CA SER A 83 9.08 20.27 -11.54
C SER A 83 10.55 19.82 -11.57
N CYS A 84 11.21 19.68 -10.42
CA CYS A 84 12.56 19.15 -10.34
C CYS A 84 12.64 17.70 -10.85
N CYS A 85 11.70 16.83 -10.45
CA CYS A 85 11.67 15.44 -10.88
C CYS A 85 11.44 15.29 -12.40
N PHE A 86 10.59 16.13 -13.00
CA PHE A 86 10.42 16.19 -14.45
C PHE A 86 11.70 16.59 -15.19
N LEU A 87 12.46 17.55 -14.66
CA LEU A 87 13.72 18.01 -15.25
C LEU A 87 14.80 16.92 -15.20
N VAL A 88 14.89 16.15 -14.12
CA VAL A 88 15.85 15.03 -14.05
C VAL A 88 15.48 13.91 -15.03
N ASP A 89 14.17 13.62 -15.20
CA ASP A 89 13.71 12.63 -16.17
C ASP A 89 13.95 13.06 -17.62
N LEU A 90 13.78 14.34 -17.96
CA LEU A 90 14.17 14.92 -19.25
C LEU A 90 15.69 14.89 -19.48
N MET A 91 16.49 15.17 -18.45
CA MET A 91 17.95 15.11 -18.54
C MET A 91 18.47 13.68 -18.72
N ILE A 92 17.87 12.68 -18.07
CA ILE A 92 18.29 11.28 -18.19
C ILE A 92 17.81 10.67 -19.52
N LEU A 93 16.65 11.09 -20.04
CA LEU A 93 16.14 10.64 -21.34
C LEU A 93 16.71 11.43 -22.53
N GLY A 94 17.57 12.43 -22.30
CA GLY A 94 18.27 13.14 -23.37
C GLY A 94 17.37 13.97 -24.30
N CYS A 95 16.17 14.38 -23.84
CA CYS A 95 15.32 15.30 -24.60
C CYS A 95 15.55 16.73 -24.11
N PHE A 96 16.54 17.40 -24.70
CA PHE A 96 16.67 18.85 -24.69
C PHE A 96 16.18 19.38 -26.05
N PRO A 97 15.32 20.41 -26.14
CA PRO A 97 15.04 21.08 -27.41
C PRO A 97 16.27 21.84 -27.92
#